data_AF-A0A4R0NIW6-F1
#
_entry.id   AF-A0A4R0NIW6-F1
#
_cell.length_a   1.000
_cell.length_b   1.000
_cell.length_c   1.000
_cell.angle_alpha   90.00
_cell.angle_beta   90.00
_cell.angle_gamma   90.00
#
_symmetry.space_group_name_H-M   'P 1'
#
loop_
_entity.id
_entity.type
_entity.pdbx_description
1 polymer ?
#
loop_
_entity_poly.entity_id
_entity_poly.type
_entity_poly.pdbx_seq_one_letter_code
_entity_poly.pdbx_strand_id
1 'polypeptide(L)'
;MKNIVYINDAKVDISDGDFIDRVLPNGNVERHIILDTGFKSGTGCDQDHFECRVRKLTAELPIKKSETIYHINGDNSRVYNNSLDFSNNTVKLSGDIKFEELKAIFSGRNNESVILKHISELEELKDSNDYNQKYKDFIDLCRDYMYEISPFIPSLTKFLKVI
;
A
#
# COMPACT_ATOMS: atom_id res chain seq x y z
N MET A 1 6.41 -35.49 6.02
CA MET A 1 7.07 -36.75 5.60
C MET A 1 8.52 -36.42 5.24
N LYS A 2 9.50 -37.17 5.76
CA LYS A 2 10.91 -36.97 5.38
C LYS A 2 11.12 -37.58 4.00
N ASN A 3 11.33 -36.75 2.97
CA ASN A 3 11.66 -37.20 1.62
C ASN A 3 13.17 -37.42 1.52
N ILE A 4 13.67 -38.53 2.07
CA ILE A 4 15.09 -38.90 2.03
C ILE A 4 15.21 -40.19 1.24
N VAL A 5 16.16 -40.22 0.30
CA VAL A 5 16.56 -41.41 -0.45
C VAL A 5 17.96 -41.81 0.01
N TYR A 6 18.13 -43.08 0.35
CA TYR A 6 19.43 -43.66 0.72
C TYR A 6 20.01 -44.40 -0.48
N ILE A 7 21.26 -44.13 -0.80
CA ILE A 7 21.97 -44.78 -1.90
C ILE A 7 23.21 -45.45 -1.33
N ASN A 8 23.18 -46.78 -1.25
CA ASN A 8 24.24 -47.62 -0.67
C ASN A 8 25.37 -47.90 -1.66
N ASP A 9 25.70 -46.92 -2.49
CA ASP A 9 26.83 -46.97 -3.42
C ASP A 9 27.67 -45.71 -3.18
N ALA A 10 28.83 -45.88 -2.56
CA ALA A 10 29.74 -44.78 -2.26
C ALA A 10 30.51 -44.27 -3.50
N LYS A 11 30.41 -44.96 -4.65
CA LYS A 11 31.15 -44.62 -5.88
C LYS A 11 30.33 -43.82 -6.88
N VAL A 12 29.02 -43.71 -6.65
CA VAL A 12 28.12 -42.95 -7.51
C VAL A 12 28.46 -41.45 -7.40
N ASP A 13 28.53 -40.78 -8.53
CA ASP A 13 28.69 -39.33 -8.59
C ASP A 13 27.31 -38.68 -8.55
N ILE A 14 27.01 -37.95 -7.48
CA ILE A 14 25.70 -37.33 -7.22
C ILE A 14 25.92 -35.94 -6.66
N SER A 15 25.22 -34.97 -7.23
CA SER A 15 25.26 -33.56 -6.84
C SER A 15 23.85 -32.99 -6.62
N ASP A 16 23.78 -31.88 -5.89
CA ASP A 16 22.55 -31.12 -5.72
C ASP A 16 22.04 -30.62 -7.08
N GLY A 17 20.75 -30.83 -7.36
CA GLY A 17 20.14 -30.53 -8.65
C GLY A 17 20.01 -31.72 -9.61
N ASP A 18 20.66 -32.85 -9.32
CA ASP A 18 20.51 -34.06 -10.11
C ASP A 18 19.12 -34.69 -9.95
N PHE A 19 18.80 -35.62 -10.86
CA PHE A 19 17.52 -36.32 -10.90
C PHE A 19 17.65 -37.79 -10.50
N ILE A 20 16.68 -38.26 -9.72
CA ILE A 20 16.51 -39.68 -9.37
C ILE A 20 15.20 -40.16 -9.98
N ASP A 21 15.30 -41.11 -10.91
CA ASP A 21 14.15 -41.80 -11.49
C ASP A 21 13.91 -43.13 -10.76
N ARG A 22 12.81 -43.19 -10.01
CA ARG A 22 12.39 -44.41 -9.30
C ARG A 22 11.33 -45.13 -10.11
N VAL A 23 11.64 -46.34 -10.58
CA VAL A 23 10.67 -47.22 -11.21
C VAL A 23 9.82 -47.89 -10.11
N LEU A 24 8.51 -47.69 -10.18
CA LEU A 24 7.56 -48.31 -9.26
C LEU A 24 7.18 -49.73 -9.73
N PRO A 25 6.70 -50.61 -8.84
CA PRO A 25 6.28 -51.97 -9.20
C PRO A 25 5.19 -52.04 -10.28
N ASN A 26 4.43 -50.96 -10.48
CA ASN A 26 3.40 -50.86 -11.52
C ASN A 26 3.93 -50.36 -12.88
N GLY A 27 5.25 -50.19 -13.03
CA GLY A 27 5.90 -49.71 -14.25
C GLY A 27 5.93 -48.19 -14.42
N ASN A 28 5.30 -47.42 -13.52
CA ASN A 28 5.39 -45.97 -13.54
C ASN A 28 6.76 -45.48 -13.06
N VAL A 29 7.22 -44.36 -13.61
CA VAL A 29 8.47 -43.72 -13.20
C VAL A 29 8.17 -42.47 -12.38
N GLU A 30 8.66 -42.43 -11.15
CA GLU A 30 8.63 -41.24 -10.31
C GLU A 30 9.97 -40.50 -10.34
N ARG A 31 9.98 -39.32 -10.96
CA ARG A 31 11.14 -38.44 -11.00
C ARG A 31 11.21 -37.55 -9.77
N HIS A 32 12.37 -37.54 -9.13
CA HIS A 32 12.70 -36.68 -8.00
C HIS A 32 13.91 -35.80 -8.33
N ILE A 33 13.93 -34.57 -7.82
CA ILE A 33 15.10 -33.69 -7.85
C ILE A 33 15.79 -33.74 -6.49
N ILE A 34 17.12 -33.81 -6.50
CA ILE A 34 17.96 -33.75 -5.30
C ILE A 34 18.10 -32.29 -4.87
N LEU A 35 17.81 -32.03 -3.59
CA LEU A 35 17.89 -30.69 -3.00
C LEU A 35 19.14 -30.50 -2.13
N ASP A 36 19.64 -31.59 -1.54
CA ASP A 36 20.75 -31.59 -0.58
C ASP A 36 21.31 -33.01 -0.47
N THR A 37 22.61 -33.17 -0.69
CA THR A 37 23.32 -34.45 -0.72
C THR A 37 24.27 -34.55 0.45
N GLY A 38 24.11 -35.59 1.29
CA GLY A 38 25.00 -35.86 2.42
C GLY A 38 25.64 -37.24 2.34
N PHE A 39 26.97 -37.31 2.26
CA PHE A 39 27.69 -38.57 2.41
C PHE A 39 27.81 -38.97 3.89
N LYS A 40 27.52 -40.23 4.20
CA LYS A 40 27.70 -40.83 5.52
C LYS A 40 28.67 -42.01 5.40
N SER A 41 29.82 -41.88 6.06
CA SER A 41 30.70 -43.02 6.29
C SER A 41 30.02 -43.97 7.27
N GLY A 42 29.88 -45.23 6.88
CA GLY A 42 29.33 -46.29 7.70
C GLY A 42 30.16 -46.48 8.97
N THR A 43 29.49 -46.80 10.07
CA THR A 43 30.15 -47.17 11.33
C THR A 43 29.51 -48.43 11.90
N GLY A 44 30.32 -49.40 12.32
CA GLY A 44 29.82 -50.68 12.84
C GLY A 44 29.21 -51.57 11.76
N CYS A 45 27.90 -51.85 11.84
CA CYS A 45 27.18 -52.72 10.92
C CYS A 45 26.65 -52.01 9.66
N ASP A 46 26.75 -50.68 9.61
CA ASP A 46 26.25 -49.86 8.51
C ASP A 46 27.31 -49.66 7.42
N GLN A 47 26.86 -49.65 6.17
CA GLN A 47 27.71 -49.39 5.01
C GLN A 47 27.76 -47.89 4.68
N ASP A 48 28.82 -47.47 3.99
CA ASP A 48 28.91 -46.14 3.40
C ASP A 48 27.73 -45.88 2.46
N HIS A 49 27.06 -44.75 2.63
CA HIS A 49 25.89 -44.41 1.82
C HIS A 49 25.70 -42.89 1.68
N PHE A 50 24.94 -42.50 0.67
CA PHE A 50 24.44 -41.13 0.51
C PHE A 50 23.03 -41.00 1.07
N GLU A 51 22.81 -39.95 1.86
CA GLU A 51 21.50 -39.47 2.26
C GLU A 51 21.13 -38.26 1.38
N CYS A 52 20.22 -38.47 0.43
CA CYS A 52 19.76 -37.42 -0.47
C CYS A 52 18.40 -36.90 0.00
N ARG A 53 18.30 -35.60 0.32
CA ARG A 53 16.99 -34.96 0.50
C ARG A 53 16.42 -34.66 -0.87
N VAL A 54 15.25 -35.23 -1.16
CA VAL A 54 14.66 -35.15 -2.50
C VAL A 54 13.28 -34.49 -2.48
N ARG A 55 12.85 -34.02 -3.65
CA ARG A 55 11.48 -33.56 -3.89
C ARG A 55 10.95 -34.18 -5.18
N LYS A 56 9.73 -34.71 -5.14
CA LYS A 56 9.06 -35.20 -6.35
C LYS A 56 8.85 -34.05 -7.33
N LEU A 57 9.21 -34.22 -8.60
CA LEU A 57 9.16 -33.14 -9.58
C LEU A 57 7.71 -32.69 -9.85
N THR A 58 6.76 -33.61 -9.74
CA THR A 58 5.32 -33.34 -9.90
C THR A 58 4.66 -32.79 -8.62
N ALA A 59 5.41 -32.61 -7.53
CA ALA A 59 4.85 -31.98 -6.34
C ALA A 59 4.68 -30.48 -6.58
N GLU A 60 3.51 -29.95 -6.28
CA GLU A 60 3.24 -28.52 -6.30
C GLU A 60 4.32 -27.79 -5.49
N LEU A 61 4.94 -26.78 -6.11
CA LEU A 61 5.85 -25.90 -5.38
C LEU A 61 5.03 -25.18 -4.31
N PRO A 62 5.48 -25.13 -3.05
CA PRO A 62 4.83 -24.26 -2.09
C PRO A 62 4.91 -22.84 -2.64
N ILE A 63 3.75 -22.26 -2.95
CA ILE A 63 3.66 -20.87 -3.40
C ILE A 63 4.28 -20.05 -2.27
N LYS A 64 5.47 -19.51 -2.50
CA LYS A 64 6.12 -18.61 -1.55
C LYS A 64 5.29 -17.33 -1.57
N LYS A 65 4.29 -17.24 -0.68
CA LYS A 65 3.52 -16.02 -0.46
C LYS A 65 4.49 -14.94 -0.03
N SER A 66 4.85 -14.06 -0.95
CA SER A 66 5.56 -12.83 -0.61
C SER A 66 4.53 -11.83 -0.12
N GLU A 67 4.51 -11.57 1.19
CA GLU A 67 3.73 -10.49 1.75
C GLU A 67 4.54 -9.20 1.63
N THR A 68 3.96 -8.16 1.05
CA THR A 68 4.54 -6.81 1.02
C THR A 68 3.73 -5.95 1.98
N ILE A 69 4.35 -5.58 3.10
CA ILE A 69 3.73 -4.73 4.12
C ILE A 69 4.21 -3.30 3.89
N TYR A 70 3.27 -2.41 3.60
CA TYR A 70 3.53 -0.98 3.48
C TYR A 70 3.24 -0.30 4.81
N HIS A 71 4.27 0.20 5.49
CA HIS A 71 4.12 1.07 6.65
C HIS A 71 4.08 2.51 6.19
N ILE A 72 2.93 3.17 6.32
CA ILE A 72 2.73 4.53 5.85
C ILE A 72 2.28 5.36 7.04
N ASN A 73 2.98 6.45 7.29
CA ASN A 73 2.78 7.29 8.46
C ASN A 73 2.76 8.76 8.04
N GLY A 74 1.98 9.55 8.76
CA GLY A 74 1.87 10.99 8.56
C GLY A 74 0.55 11.42 7.94
N ASP A 75 0.29 12.71 8.05
CA ASP A 75 -0.88 13.38 7.51
C ASP A 75 -0.92 13.25 5.98
N ASN A 76 -2.08 12.88 5.43
CA ASN A 76 -2.28 12.67 4.00
C ASN A 76 -1.52 11.47 3.39
N SER A 77 -1.11 10.50 4.21
CA SER A 77 -0.51 9.24 3.76
C SER A 77 -1.43 8.48 2.80
N ARG A 78 -0.97 8.18 1.58
CA ARG A 78 -1.79 7.50 0.57
C ARG A 78 -0.99 6.49 -0.25
N VAL A 79 -1.62 5.34 -0.53
CA VAL A 79 -1.16 4.40 -1.55
C VAL A 79 -2.02 4.57 -2.77
N TYR A 80 -1.38 4.81 -3.91
CA TYR A 80 -2.02 4.69 -5.20
C TYR A 80 -1.55 3.39 -5.84
N ASN A 81 -2.49 2.50 -6.16
CA ASN A 81 -2.21 1.30 -6.95
C ASN A 81 -3.03 1.37 -8.23
N ASN A 82 -2.36 1.62 -9.36
CA ASN A 82 -2.95 1.77 -10.69
C ASN A 82 -4.20 2.67 -10.73
N SER A 83 -4.18 3.78 -9.99
CA SER A 83 -5.33 4.68 -9.86
C SER A 83 -5.11 6.00 -10.62
N LEU A 84 -6.16 6.51 -11.24
CA LEU A 84 -6.25 7.85 -11.86
C LEU A 84 -6.96 8.85 -10.95
N ASP A 85 -6.75 8.71 -9.64
CA ASP A 85 -7.53 9.40 -8.62
C ASP A 85 -7.20 10.92 -8.56
N PHE A 86 -8.22 11.76 -8.77
CA PHE A 86 -8.18 13.23 -8.68
C PHE A 86 -8.77 13.78 -7.37
N SER A 87 -8.97 12.93 -6.36
CA SER A 87 -9.54 13.38 -5.09
C SER A 87 -8.54 14.22 -4.29
N ASN A 88 -9.05 15.30 -3.73
CA ASN A 88 -8.33 16.12 -2.77
C ASN A 88 -8.54 15.56 -1.37
N ASN A 89 -7.46 15.21 -0.67
CA ASN A 89 -7.51 14.83 0.73
C ASN A 89 -7.08 16.01 1.59
N THR A 90 -7.97 16.43 2.49
CA THR A 90 -7.72 17.55 3.40
C THR A 90 -7.46 17.01 4.80
N VAL A 91 -6.28 17.25 5.33
CA VAL A 91 -5.91 16.88 6.71
C VAL A 91 -6.28 18.02 7.65
N LYS A 92 -6.91 17.69 8.78
CA LYS A 92 -7.07 18.62 9.91
C LYS A 92 -5.73 18.75 10.65
N LEU A 93 -4.80 19.55 10.14
CA LEU A 93 -3.82 20.14 11.05
C LEU A 93 -4.57 21.18 11.88
N SER A 94 -4.42 21.10 13.19
CA SER A 94 -4.95 22.07 14.14
C SER A 94 -4.61 23.48 13.66
N GLY A 95 -5.62 24.20 13.18
CA GLY A 95 -5.46 25.51 12.57
C GLY A 95 -6.66 25.76 11.67
N ASP A 96 -7.52 26.65 12.13
CA ASP A 96 -8.68 27.17 11.42
C ASP A 96 -8.36 27.52 9.96
N ILE A 97 -9.41 27.76 9.16
CA ILE A 97 -9.23 28.49 7.90
C ILE A 97 -8.32 29.68 8.16
N LYS A 98 -7.23 29.77 7.41
CA LYS A 98 -6.37 30.94 7.45
C LYS A 98 -7.07 32.04 6.65
N PHE A 99 -8.04 32.71 7.29
CA PHE A 99 -8.78 33.82 6.69
C PHE A 99 -7.84 34.90 6.16
N GLU A 100 -6.65 35.07 6.77
CA GLU A 100 -5.59 35.95 6.27
C GLU A 100 -5.04 35.53 4.90
N GLU A 101 -4.84 34.22 4.65
CA GLU A 101 -4.44 33.73 3.33
C GLU A 101 -5.56 33.96 2.30
N LEU A 102 -6.82 33.81 2.70
CA LEU A 102 -7.97 34.09 1.85
C LEU A 102 -8.08 35.59 1.52
N LYS A 103 -7.86 36.48 2.50
CA LYS A 103 -7.85 37.94 2.32
C LYS A 103 -6.73 38.35 1.35
N ALA A 104 -5.54 37.77 1.47
CA ALA A 104 -4.39 38.08 0.63
C ALA A 104 -4.63 37.81 -0.87
N ILE A 105 -5.50 36.87 -1.23
CA ILE A 105 -5.85 36.59 -2.63
C ILE A 105 -6.51 37.79 -3.30
N PHE A 106 -7.27 38.58 -2.54
CA PHE A 106 -8.06 39.69 -3.04
C PHE A 106 -7.40 41.06 -2.92
N SER A 107 -6.21 41.14 -2.31
CA SER A 107 -5.44 42.38 -2.22
C SER A 107 -5.10 42.93 -3.61
N GLY A 108 -5.45 44.20 -3.86
CA GLY A 108 -5.24 44.85 -5.15
C GLY A 108 -6.25 44.51 -6.25
N ARG A 109 -7.34 43.79 -5.93
CA ARG A 109 -8.39 43.46 -6.90
C ARG A 109 -9.52 44.49 -6.94
N ASN A 110 -10.29 44.49 -8.03
CA ASN A 110 -11.55 45.21 -8.08
C ASN A 110 -12.50 44.65 -7.01
N ASN A 111 -13.20 45.54 -6.30
CA ASN A 111 -14.08 45.22 -5.16
C ASN A 111 -13.37 44.63 -3.93
N GLU A 112 -12.06 44.81 -3.79
CA GLU A 112 -11.27 44.36 -2.62
C GLU A 112 -11.96 44.70 -1.30
N SER A 113 -12.33 45.96 -1.07
CA SER A 113 -12.91 46.39 0.21
C SER A 113 -14.21 45.66 0.56
N VAL A 114 -15.03 45.34 -0.44
CA VAL A 114 -16.31 44.63 -0.27
C VAL A 114 -16.05 43.16 0.04
N ILE A 115 -15.13 42.53 -0.70
CA ILE A 115 -14.79 41.12 -0.51
C ILE A 115 -14.11 40.90 0.85
N LEU A 116 -13.14 41.73 1.20
CA LEU A 116 -12.45 41.67 2.50
C LEU A 116 -13.44 41.85 3.65
N LYS A 117 -14.42 42.74 3.52
CA LYS A 117 -15.48 42.90 4.51
C LYS A 117 -16.29 41.62 4.68
N HIS A 118 -16.72 40.98 3.58
CA HIS A 118 -17.46 39.71 3.67
C HIS A 118 -16.62 38.57 4.25
N ILE A 119 -15.32 38.52 3.95
CA ILE A 119 -14.42 37.53 4.54
C ILE A 119 -14.32 37.71 6.06
N SER A 120 -14.23 38.94 6.56
CA SER A 120 -14.24 39.23 8.00
C SER A 120 -15.59 38.89 8.65
N GLU A 121 -16.72 39.21 7.99
CA GLU A 121 -18.05 38.83 8.49
C GLU A 121 -18.21 37.30 8.57
N LEU A 122 -17.69 36.56 7.59
CA LEU A 122 -17.65 35.08 7.62
C LEU A 122 -16.83 34.56 8.79
N GLU A 123 -15.69 35.22 9.07
CA GLU A 123 -14.82 34.86 10.18
C GLU A 123 -15.50 35.09 11.55
N GLU A 124 -16.24 36.18 11.70
CA GLU A 124 -16.98 36.47 12.94
C GLU A 124 -18.17 35.51 13.14
N LEU A 125 -18.78 35.04 12.06
CA LEU A 125 -20.02 34.26 12.10
C LEU A 125 -19.80 32.74 12.07
N LYS A 126 -18.57 32.22 12.17
CA LYS A 126 -18.24 30.78 12.09
C LYS A 126 -19.16 29.88 12.93
N ASP A 127 -19.56 30.36 14.11
CA ASP A 127 -20.41 29.61 15.05
C ASP A 127 -21.91 30.02 15.00
N SER A 128 -22.26 31.01 14.19
CA SER A 128 -23.63 31.53 14.05
C SER A 128 -24.49 30.68 13.11
N ASN A 129 -25.81 30.72 13.29
CA ASN A 129 -26.77 30.13 12.35
C ASN A 129 -26.83 30.91 11.02
N ASP A 130 -26.41 32.17 11.03
CA ASP A 130 -26.42 33.05 9.85
C ASP A 130 -25.24 32.76 8.89
N TYR A 131 -24.28 31.92 9.31
CA TYR A 131 -23.13 31.56 8.50
C TYR A 131 -23.52 31.00 7.13
N ASN A 132 -24.57 30.16 7.09
CA ASN A 132 -25.04 29.55 5.84
C ASN A 132 -25.45 30.59 4.78
N GLN A 133 -26.10 31.68 5.20
CA GLN A 133 -26.49 32.75 4.27
C GLN A 133 -25.28 33.55 3.83
N LYS A 134 -24.41 33.94 4.78
CA LYS A 134 -23.20 34.71 4.48
C LYS A 134 -22.23 33.96 3.57
N TYR A 135 -22.13 32.64 3.74
CA TYR A 135 -21.35 31.79 2.84
C TYR A 135 -21.89 31.86 1.41
N LYS A 136 -23.21 31.74 1.21
CA LYS A 136 -23.82 31.85 -0.13
C LYS A 136 -23.55 33.22 -0.75
N ASP A 137 -23.75 34.29 0.02
CA ASP A 137 -23.51 35.66 -0.44
C ASP A 137 -22.05 35.86 -0.86
N PHE A 138 -21.11 35.28 -0.11
CA PHE A 138 -19.68 35.31 -0.45
C PHE A 138 -19.36 34.54 -1.74
N ILE A 139 -19.93 33.35 -1.93
CA ILE A 139 -19.73 32.55 -3.16
C ILE A 139 -20.30 33.28 -4.37
N ASP A 140 -21.47 33.91 -4.24
CA ASP A 140 -22.05 34.73 -5.31
C ASP A 140 -21.19 35.95 -5.63
N LEU A 141 -20.65 36.63 -4.61
CA LEU A 141 -19.73 37.76 -4.78
C LEU A 141 -18.42 37.36 -5.48
N CYS A 142 -17.90 36.16 -5.20
CA CYS A 142 -16.63 35.68 -5.72
C CYS A 142 -16.76 34.79 -6.97
N ARG A 143 -17.89 34.87 -7.68
CA ARG A 143 -18.17 34.04 -8.86
C ARG A 143 -17.07 34.06 -9.92
N ASP A 144 -16.46 35.23 -10.15
CA ASP A 144 -15.39 35.39 -11.14
C ASP A 144 -14.02 34.92 -10.63
N TYR A 145 -13.91 34.57 -9.35
CA TYR A 145 -12.69 34.18 -8.65
C TYR A 145 -12.75 32.76 -8.09
N MET A 146 -13.67 31.93 -8.62
CA MET A 146 -13.93 30.57 -8.14
C MET A 146 -12.68 29.66 -8.20
N TYR A 147 -11.79 29.89 -9.17
CA TYR A 147 -10.56 29.10 -9.31
C TYR A 147 -9.60 29.37 -8.14
N GLU A 148 -9.44 30.62 -7.75
CA GLU A 148 -8.53 31.05 -6.69
C GLU A 148 -9.05 30.72 -5.29
N ILE A 149 -10.37 30.78 -5.08
CA ILE A 149 -10.97 30.43 -3.79
C ILE A 149 -11.19 28.91 -3.63
N SER A 150 -11.15 28.13 -4.72
CA SER A 150 -11.41 26.68 -4.71
C SER A 150 -10.68 25.92 -3.59
N PRO A 151 -9.39 26.17 -3.29
CA PRO A 151 -8.67 25.47 -2.21
C PRO A 151 -9.26 25.74 -0.81
N PHE A 152 -9.95 26.87 -0.63
CA PHE A 152 -10.52 27.29 0.66
C PHE A 152 -11.96 26.81 0.84
N ILE A 153 -12.67 26.50 -0.25
CA ILE A 153 -14.07 26.04 -0.22
C ILE A 153 -14.28 24.89 0.76
N PRO A 154 -13.52 23.77 0.72
CA PRO A 154 -13.75 22.64 1.62
C PRO A 154 -13.62 23.02 3.09
N SER A 155 -12.80 24.02 3.41
CA SER A 155 -12.66 24.49 4.79
C SER A 155 -13.77 25.47 5.16
N LEU A 156 -14.16 26.39 4.26
CA LEU A 156 -15.29 27.31 4.48
C LEU A 156 -16.61 26.57 4.69
N THR A 157 -16.81 25.45 3.98
CA THR A 157 -18.00 24.62 4.14
C THR A 157 -18.09 23.90 5.49
N LYS A 158 -17.00 23.79 6.26
CA LYS A 158 -17.01 23.10 7.57
C LYS A 158 -17.86 23.81 8.61
N PHE A 159 -18.04 25.11 8.46
CA PHE A 159 -18.86 25.93 9.34
C PHE A 159 -20.34 25.95 8.93
N LEU A 160 -20.69 25.31 7.80
CA LEU A 160 -22.09 25.18 7.41
C LEU A 160 -22.83 24.28 8.39
N LYS A 161 -23.95 24.76 8.89
CA LYS A 161 -24.84 23.97 9.74
C LYS A 161 -25.78 23.18 8.84
N VAL A 162 -25.83 21.87 9.05
CA VAL A 162 -26.84 21.01 8.42
C VAL A 162 -28.20 21.39 9.01
N ILE A 163 -29.13 21.77 8.14
CA ILE A 163 -30.52 22.11 8.47
C ILE A 163 -31.30 20.80 8.70
#